data_AF-A0A966XJ61-F1
#
_entry.id   AF-A0A966XJ61-F1
#
_cell.length_a   1.000
_cell.length_b   1.000
_cell.length_c   1.000
_cell.angle_alpha   90.00
_cell.angle_beta   90.00
_cell.angle_gamma   90.00
#
_symmetry.space_group_name_H-M   'P 1'
#
loop_
_entity.id
_entity.type
_entity.pdbx_description
1 polymer ?
#
loop_
_entity_poly.entity_id
_entity_poly.type
_entity_poly.pdbx_seq_one_letter_code
_entity_poly.pdbx_strand_id
1 'polypeptide(L)'
;MTRALDPVALERARMHQVRGAQVPAPDDLYEALAYLSMQELATRIAHRNTGKLIEDQAGQDVMLRVGNDENLHYLFYRDLATAALEVDPSSMMIGIERAVRNFAMPGTGIENFDALAKEIAKAGIYDFRIHHEQILVPVILRHWKVADVTGLSTEGEKAREALIKRIDKIGRVAGRLSREPETV
;
A
#
# COMPACT_ATOMS: atom_id res chain seq x y z
N MET A 1 -25.27 12.27 11.84
CA MET A 1 -25.06 11.63 10.52
C MET A 1 -25.01 12.71 9.46
N THR A 2 -24.01 12.69 8.57
CA THR A 2 -23.70 13.82 7.65
C THR A 2 -24.60 13.92 6.42
N ARG A 3 -25.20 12.80 5.96
CA ARG A 3 -26.00 12.73 4.73
C ARG A 3 -25.29 13.25 3.47
N ALA A 4 -23.95 13.27 3.48
CA ALA A 4 -23.13 13.76 2.36
C ALA A 4 -23.14 12.84 1.13
N LEU A 5 -23.65 11.61 1.26
CA LEU A 5 -23.73 10.60 0.21
C LEU A 5 -25.10 9.93 0.24
N ASP A 6 -25.51 9.34 -0.89
CA ASP A 6 -26.68 8.46 -0.96
C ASP A 6 -26.39 7.13 -0.23
N PRO A 7 -27.04 6.85 0.91
CA PRO A 7 -26.79 5.63 1.68
C PRO A 7 -27.23 4.36 0.95
N VAL A 8 -28.22 4.44 0.04
CA VAL A 8 -28.69 3.28 -0.73
C VAL A 8 -27.67 2.91 -1.79
N ALA A 9 -27.14 3.89 -2.52
CA ALA A 9 -26.08 3.66 -3.50
C ALA A 9 -24.81 3.10 -2.83
N LEU A 10 -24.40 3.67 -1.68
CA LEU A 10 -23.25 3.20 -0.92
C LEU A 10 -23.40 1.72 -0.49
N GLU A 11 -24.58 1.34 0.02
CA GLU A 11 -24.84 -0.03 0.46
C GLU A 11 -24.87 -1.03 -0.71
N ARG A 12 -25.40 -0.62 -1.87
CA ARG A 12 -25.36 -1.45 -3.09
C ARG A 12 -23.91 -1.68 -3.54
N ALA A 13 -23.09 -0.64 -3.56
CA ALA A 13 -21.67 -0.75 -3.92
C ALA A 13 -20.92 -1.67 -2.94
N ARG A 14 -21.19 -1.54 -1.63
CA ARG A 14 -20.63 -2.43 -0.60
C ARG A 14 -21.01 -3.89 -0.85
N MET A 15 -22.29 -4.16 -1.11
CA MET A 15 -22.77 -5.52 -1.39
C MET A 15 -22.19 -6.11 -2.68
N HIS A 16 -21.94 -5.30 -3.70
CA HIS A 16 -21.23 -5.73 -4.91
C HIS A 16 -19.82 -6.23 -4.58
N GLN A 17 -19.01 -5.42 -3.89
CA GLN A 17 -17.64 -5.77 -3.51
C GLN A 17 -17.60 -7.02 -2.61
N VAL A 18 -18.47 -7.08 -1.59
CA VAL A 18 -18.51 -8.21 -0.65
C VAL A 18 -18.89 -9.52 -1.34
N ARG A 19 -19.83 -9.50 -2.29
CA ARG A 19 -20.23 -10.69 -3.04
C ARG A 19 -19.20 -11.12 -4.08
N GLY A 20 -18.47 -10.16 -4.66
CA GLY A 20 -17.42 -10.43 -5.63
C GLY A 20 -16.15 -11.02 -5.02
N ALA A 21 -15.87 -10.69 -3.75
CA ALA A 21 -14.69 -11.15 -3.00
C ALA A 21 -13.36 -10.96 -3.76
N GLN A 22 -13.30 -9.95 -4.64
CA GLN A 22 -12.11 -9.62 -5.41
C GLN A 22 -11.14 -8.86 -4.52
N VAL A 23 -10.13 -9.58 -4.04
CA VAL A 23 -9.08 -9.06 -3.17
C VAL A 23 -7.72 -9.60 -3.63
N PRO A 24 -6.63 -8.88 -3.38
CA PRO A 24 -5.29 -9.43 -3.55
C PRO A 24 -5.13 -10.71 -2.72
N ALA A 25 -4.57 -11.74 -3.34
CA ALA A 25 -4.33 -13.05 -2.74
C ALA A 25 -2.84 -13.37 -2.84
N PRO A 26 -2.05 -13.12 -1.78
CA PRO A 26 -0.66 -13.53 -1.72
C PRO A 26 -0.50 -15.05 -1.88
N ASP A 27 0.55 -15.49 -2.56
CA ASP A 27 0.78 -16.92 -2.83
C ASP A 27 1.21 -17.69 -1.58
N ASP A 28 1.93 -17.03 -0.67
CA ASP A 28 2.43 -17.61 0.56
C ASP A 28 2.57 -16.58 1.70
N LEU A 29 2.99 -17.08 2.87
CA LEU A 29 3.16 -16.26 4.07
C LEU A 29 4.17 -15.12 3.86
N TYR A 30 5.26 -15.34 3.12
CA TYR A 30 6.30 -14.32 2.94
C TYR A 30 5.78 -13.16 2.08
N GLU A 31 5.07 -13.47 1.00
CA GLU A 31 4.38 -12.45 0.21
C GLU A 31 3.30 -11.75 1.04
N ALA A 32 2.53 -12.50 1.85
CA ALA A 32 1.47 -11.93 2.68
C ALA A 32 2.01 -10.94 3.73
N LEU A 33 3.08 -11.28 4.45
CA LEU A 33 3.71 -10.40 5.42
C LEU A 33 4.22 -9.11 4.77
N ALA A 34 4.84 -9.22 3.60
CA ALA A 34 5.32 -8.06 2.86
C ALA A 34 4.15 -7.18 2.35
N TYR A 35 3.13 -7.81 1.75
CA TYR A 35 1.94 -7.14 1.24
C TYR A 35 1.18 -6.41 2.34
N LEU A 36 0.88 -7.08 3.46
CA LEU A 36 0.15 -6.49 4.59
C LEU A 36 0.93 -5.34 5.22
N SER A 37 2.26 -5.47 5.38
CA SER A 37 3.09 -4.36 5.86
C SER A 37 2.95 -3.10 4.99
N MET A 38 2.94 -3.26 3.66
CA MET A 38 2.78 -2.13 2.74
C MET A 38 1.35 -1.60 2.72
N GLN A 39 0.37 -2.49 2.73
CA GLN A 39 -1.05 -2.15 2.63
C GLN A 39 -1.54 -1.40 3.88
N GLU A 40 -1.14 -1.83 5.08
CA GLU A 40 -1.50 -1.17 6.34
C GLU A 40 -0.87 0.23 6.45
N LEU A 41 0.38 0.39 5.97
CA LEU A 41 0.99 1.71 5.89
C LEU A 41 0.28 2.59 4.84
N ALA A 42 -0.17 2.02 3.72
CA ALA A 42 -0.94 2.74 2.71
C ALA A 42 -2.27 3.25 3.28
N THR A 43 -3.03 2.40 3.97
CA THR A 43 -4.32 2.81 4.58
C THR A 43 -4.09 3.82 5.69
N ARG A 44 -3.08 3.65 6.55
CA ARG A 44 -2.70 4.67 7.54
C ARG A 44 -2.47 6.04 6.90
N ILE A 45 -1.68 6.09 5.82
CA ILE A 45 -1.37 7.35 5.11
C ILE A 45 -2.65 7.94 4.51
N ALA A 46 -3.47 7.11 3.85
CA ALA A 46 -4.72 7.54 3.24
C ALA A 46 -5.70 8.10 4.30
N HIS A 47 -5.92 7.40 5.42
CA HIS A 47 -6.76 7.88 6.52
C HIS A 47 -6.24 9.20 7.10
N ARG A 48 -4.92 9.30 7.33
CA ARG A 48 -4.32 10.54 7.82
C ARG A 48 -4.52 11.71 6.84
N ASN A 49 -4.34 11.48 5.55
CA ASN A 49 -4.49 12.54 4.55
C ASN A 49 -5.96 12.93 4.38
N THR A 50 -6.88 11.97 4.34
CA THR A 50 -8.33 12.21 4.35
C THR A 50 -8.73 13.02 5.58
N GLY A 51 -8.24 12.67 6.77
CA GLY A 51 -8.51 13.43 7.99
C GLY A 51 -8.08 14.89 7.94
N LYS A 52 -7.04 15.25 7.18
CA LYS A 52 -6.64 16.66 7.00
C LYS A 52 -7.58 17.45 6.08
N LEU A 53 -8.32 16.76 5.21
CA LEU A 53 -9.24 17.36 4.25
C LEU A 53 -10.67 17.45 4.80
N ILE A 54 -11.00 16.69 5.83
CA ILE A 54 -12.30 16.75 6.50
C ILE A 54 -12.36 18.00 7.38
N GLU A 55 -13.45 18.77 7.25
CA GLU A 55 -13.66 20.00 8.02
C GLU A 55 -14.34 19.74 9.38
N ASP A 56 -15.09 18.63 9.52
CA ASP A 56 -15.82 18.34 10.76
C ASP A 56 -14.97 17.53 11.76
N GLN A 57 -15.02 17.94 13.03
CA GLN A 57 -14.21 17.34 14.09
C GLN A 57 -14.49 15.83 14.26
N ALA A 58 -15.75 15.40 14.10
CA ALA A 58 -16.11 14.00 14.29
C ALA A 58 -15.46 13.11 13.22
N GLY A 59 -15.46 13.53 11.96
CA GLY A 59 -14.78 12.83 10.87
C GLY A 59 -13.25 12.83 11.05
N GLN A 60 -12.66 13.94 11.50
CA GLN A 60 -11.24 14.00 11.84
C GLN A 60 -10.88 13.00 12.96
N ASP A 61 -11.69 12.94 14.01
CA ASP A 61 -11.48 12.02 15.14
C ASP A 61 -11.58 10.56 14.71
N VAL A 62 -12.53 10.22 13.83
CA VAL A 62 -12.65 8.87 13.27
C VAL A 62 -11.42 8.51 12.44
N MET A 63 -11.00 9.39 11.53
CA MET A 63 -9.81 9.16 10.70
C MET A 63 -8.54 9.01 11.54
N LEU A 64 -8.40 9.78 12.62
CA LEU A 64 -7.28 9.67 13.54
C LEU A 64 -7.27 8.32 14.27
N ARG A 65 -8.42 7.88 14.78
CA ARG A 65 -8.54 6.58 15.50
C ARG A 65 -8.22 5.41 14.58
N VAL A 66 -8.85 5.36 13.41
CA VAL A 66 -8.59 4.30 12.41
C VAL A 66 -7.13 4.34 11.98
N GLY A 67 -6.58 5.52 11.66
CA GLY A 67 -5.17 5.65 11.29
C GLY A 67 -4.18 5.22 12.38
N ASN A 68 -4.55 5.30 13.66
CA ASN A 68 -3.73 4.78 14.76
C ASN A 68 -3.77 3.25 14.82
N ASP A 69 -4.93 2.63 14.58
CA ASP A 69 -5.06 1.18 14.51
C ASP A 69 -4.24 0.61 13.35
N GLU A 70 -4.34 1.21 12.14
CA GLU A 70 -3.54 0.81 10.98
C GLU A 70 -2.03 0.97 11.23
N ASN A 71 -1.63 1.95 12.07
CA ASN A 71 -0.24 2.07 12.48
C ASN A 71 0.22 0.90 13.34
N LEU A 72 -0.62 0.41 14.25
CA LEU A 72 -0.30 -0.76 15.07
C LEU A 72 -0.21 -2.02 14.21
N HIS A 73 -1.13 -2.21 13.25
CA HIS A 73 -1.08 -3.32 12.31
C HIS A 73 0.18 -3.27 11.44
N TYR A 74 0.51 -2.10 10.90
CA TYR A 74 1.73 -1.88 10.14
C TYR A 74 2.98 -2.29 10.94
N LEU A 75 3.10 -1.82 12.19
CA LEU A 75 4.24 -2.17 13.05
C LEU A 75 4.32 -3.69 13.26
N PHE A 76 3.18 -4.32 13.54
CA PHE A 76 3.11 -5.77 13.73
C PHE A 76 3.60 -6.55 12.51
N TYR A 77 3.03 -6.30 11.33
CA TYR A 77 3.42 -7.04 10.11
C TYR A 77 4.83 -6.70 9.66
N ARG A 78 5.26 -5.45 9.79
CA ARG A 78 6.62 -5.02 9.45
C ARG A 78 7.65 -5.74 10.30
N ASP A 79 7.41 -5.87 11.61
CA ASP A 79 8.34 -6.51 12.53
C ASP A 79 8.34 -8.03 12.36
N LEU A 80 7.20 -8.65 12.02
CA LEU A 80 7.15 -10.05 11.60
C LEU A 80 7.95 -10.31 10.32
N ALA A 81 7.85 -9.43 9.34
CA ALA A 81 8.64 -9.49 8.11
C ALA A 81 10.14 -9.30 8.38
N THR A 82 10.52 -8.45 9.33
CA THR A 82 11.91 -8.32 9.80
C THR A 82 12.41 -9.63 10.41
N ALA A 83 11.63 -10.24 11.31
CA ALA A 83 11.98 -11.54 11.88
C ALA A 83 12.07 -12.65 10.81
N ALA A 84 11.18 -12.62 9.80
CA ALA A 84 11.23 -13.57 8.68
C ALA A 84 12.49 -13.40 7.83
N LEU A 85 12.98 -12.17 7.62
CA LEU A 85 14.27 -11.91 6.95
C LEU A 85 15.45 -12.48 7.73
N GLU A 86 15.39 -12.51 9.07
CA GLU A 86 16.45 -13.09 9.91
C GLU A 86 16.43 -14.63 9.86
N VAL A 87 15.24 -15.24 9.81
CA VAL A 87 15.06 -16.70 9.86
C VAL A 87 15.24 -17.37 8.49
N ASP A 88 14.63 -16.81 7.45
CA ASP A 88 14.68 -17.33 6.07
C ASP A 88 14.83 -16.16 5.08
N PRO A 89 16.04 -15.57 4.99
CA PRO A 89 16.27 -14.37 4.19
C PRO A 89 15.94 -14.57 2.70
N SER A 90 16.15 -15.77 2.17
CA SER A 90 15.95 -16.06 0.74
C SER A 90 14.48 -16.08 0.38
N SER A 91 13.68 -16.86 1.10
CA SER A 91 12.24 -16.94 0.82
C SER A 91 11.54 -15.62 1.10
N MET A 92 11.96 -14.91 2.15
CA MET A 92 11.41 -13.60 2.47
C MET A 92 11.76 -12.56 1.40
N MET A 93 12.99 -12.54 0.87
CA MET A 93 13.36 -11.66 -0.24
C MET A 93 12.50 -11.90 -1.49
N ILE A 94 12.23 -13.17 -1.82
CA ILE A 94 11.36 -13.54 -2.93
C ILE A 94 9.90 -13.13 -2.67
N GLY A 95 9.43 -13.26 -1.42
CA GLY A 95 8.12 -12.75 -0.99
C GLY A 95 7.99 -11.24 -1.16
N ILE A 96 9.01 -10.46 -0.75
CA ILE A 96 9.01 -9.00 -0.91
C ILE A 96 9.00 -8.60 -2.40
N GLU A 97 9.81 -9.24 -3.26
CA GLU A 97 9.78 -8.96 -4.70
C GLU A 97 8.38 -9.17 -5.28
N ARG A 98 7.75 -10.31 -4.97
CA ARG A 98 6.41 -10.64 -5.45
C ARG A 98 5.37 -9.64 -4.96
N ALA A 99 5.39 -9.32 -3.67
CA ALA A 99 4.46 -8.37 -3.07
C ALA A 99 4.55 -6.98 -3.74
N VAL A 100 5.76 -6.50 -4.07
CA VAL A 100 5.93 -5.21 -4.79
C VAL A 100 5.56 -5.33 -6.26
N ARG A 101 5.88 -6.46 -6.90
CA ARG A 101 5.54 -6.72 -8.31
C ARG A 101 4.04 -6.77 -8.55
N ASN A 102 3.31 -7.40 -7.63
CA ASN A 102 1.89 -7.69 -7.73
C ASN A 102 1.02 -6.73 -6.91
N PHE A 103 1.62 -5.71 -6.27
CA PHE A 103 0.89 -4.84 -5.37
C PHE A 103 -0.34 -4.22 -6.05
N ALA A 104 -1.50 -4.42 -5.44
CA ALA A 104 -2.75 -3.79 -5.82
C ALA A 104 -3.46 -3.33 -4.55
N MET A 105 -4.14 -2.17 -4.62
CA MET A 105 -5.00 -1.75 -3.52
C MET A 105 -6.18 -2.73 -3.38
N PRO A 106 -6.58 -3.09 -2.15
CA PRO A 106 -7.81 -3.85 -1.97
C PRO A 106 -8.99 -3.00 -2.45
N GLY A 107 -9.90 -3.61 -3.20
CA GLY A 107 -11.07 -2.91 -3.75
C GLY A 107 -11.08 -2.72 -5.26
N THR A 108 -10.20 -3.36 -6.02
CA THR A 108 -10.27 -3.37 -7.50
C THR A 108 -11.60 -3.89 -8.05
N GLY A 109 -12.38 -4.63 -7.25
CA GLY A 109 -13.75 -5.03 -7.57
C GLY A 109 -14.83 -3.96 -7.32
N ILE A 110 -14.46 -2.77 -6.80
CA ILE A 110 -15.39 -1.65 -6.62
C ILE A 110 -15.77 -1.10 -8.00
N GLU A 111 -17.07 -0.85 -8.18
CA GLU A 111 -17.55 -0.23 -9.42
C GLU A 111 -16.90 1.14 -9.63
N ASN A 112 -16.41 1.39 -10.85
CA ASN A 112 -15.66 2.60 -11.21
C ASN A 112 -14.39 2.84 -10.39
N PHE A 113 -13.73 1.77 -9.90
CA PHE A 113 -12.52 1.86 -9.09
C PHE A 113 -11.45 2.80 -9.67
N ASP A 114 -11.14 2.70 -10.96
CA ASP A 114 -10.11 3.54 -11.59
C ASP A 114 -10.45 5.03 -11.57
N ALA A 115 -11.74 5.38 -11.70
CA ALA A 115 -12.18 6.76 -11.62
C ALA A 115 -12.05 7.29 -10.18
N LEU A 116 -12.48 6.49 -9.19
CA LEU A 116 -12.34 6.83 -7.77
C LEU A 116 -10.87 6.96 -7.37
N ALA A 117 -10.00 6.06 -7.83
CA ALA A 117 -8.57 6.10 -7.57
C ALA A 117 -7.93 7.37 -8.14
N LYS A 118 -8.36 7.84 -9.32
CA LYS A 118 -7.90 9.12 -9.89
C LYS A 118 -8.33 10.31 -9.05
N GLU A 119 -9.57 10.34 -8.55
CA GLU A 119 -10.04 11.42 -7.69
C GLU A 119 -9.31 11.44 -6.34
N ILE A 120 -9.03 10.28 -5.74
CA ILE A 120 -8.19 10.13 -4.54
C ILE A 120 -6.76 10.66 -4.77
N ALA A 121 -6.18 10.35 -5.94
CA ALA A 121 -4.86 10.83 -6.32
C ALA A 121 -4.84 12.36 -6.52
N LYS A 122 -5.83 12.92 -7.24
CA LYS A 122 -5.98 14.38 -7.43
C LYS A 122 -6.14 15.12 -6.10
N ALA A 123 -6.87 14.53 -5.16
CA ALA A 123 -7.03 15.08 -3.81
C ALA A 123 -5.74 14.99 -2.97
N GLY A 124 -4.67 14.37 -3.47
CA GLY A 124 -3.42 14.18 -2.75
C GLY A 124 -3.51 13.20 -1.59
N ILE A 125 -4.55 12.36 -1.55
CA ILE A 125 -4.77 11.39 -0.46
C ILE A 125 -3.81 10.22 -0.62
N TYR A 126 -3.75 9.64 -1.83
CA TYR A 126 -2.88 8.52 -2.15
C TYR A 126 -2.64 8.42 -3.66
N ASP A 127 -1.38 8.37 -4.07
CA ASP A 127 -0.94 8.22 -5.46
C ASP A 127 0.34 7.37 -5.54
N PHE A 128 0.83 7.14 -6.76
CA PHE A 128 2.06 6.37 -6.99
C PHE A 128 3.31 7.00 -6.36
N ARG A 129 3.36 8.34 -6.23
CA ARG A 129 4.49 9.04 -5.64
C ARG A 129 4.51 8.83 -4.13
N ILE A 130 3.38 9.00 -3.48
CA ILE A 130 3.18 8.70 -2.05
C ILE A 130 3.52 7.23 -1.79
N HIS A 131 3.02 6.29 -2.61
CA HIS A 131 3.35 4.88 -2.46
C HIS A 131 4.87 4.64 -2.54
N HIS A 132 5.55 5.22 -3.52
CA HIS A 132 7.00 5.08 -3.63
C HIS A 132 7.77 5.71 -2.45
N GLU A 133 7.54 7.00 -2.20
CA GLU A 133 8.33 7.82 -1.27
C GLU A 133 8.05 7.51 0.20
N GLN A 134 6.81 7.14 0.53
CA GLN A 134 6.36 6.95 1.91
C GLN A 134 6.21 5.47 2.29
N ILE A 135 6.18 4.54 1.33
CA ILE A 135 6.00 3.11 1.60
C ILE A 135 7.20 2.30 1.10
N LEU A 136 7.44 2.25 -0.22
CA LEU A 136 8.48 1.38 -0.78
C LEU A 136 9.88 1.77 -0.27
N VAL A 137 10.24 3.05 -0.35
CA VAL A 137 11.56 3.51 0.10
C VAL A 137 11.73 3.34 1.62
N PRO A 138 10.81 3.80 2.49
CA PRO A 138 11.03 3.70 3.94
C PRO A 138 10.96 2.28 4.47
N VAL A 139 10.04 1.44 3.97
CA VAL A 139 9.88 0.08 4.47
C VAL A 139 10.96 -0.84 3.90
N ILE A 140 11.09 -0.88 2.58
CA ILE A 140 11.90 -1.91 1.93
C ILE A 140 13.37 -1.53 1.92
N LEU A 141 13.70 -0.29 1.54
CA LEU A 141 15.10 0.13 1.41
C LEU A 141 15.71 0.60 2.73
N ARG A 142 14.93 1.22 3.62
CA ARG A 142 15.47 1.79 4.88
C ARG A 142 15.26 0.92 6.11
N HIS A 143 14.07 0.33 6.26
CA HIS A 143 13.78 -0.49 7.44
C HIS A 143 14.28 -1.92 7.26
N TRP A 144 13.82 -2.64 6.24
CA TRP A 144 14.30 -4.00 5.94
C TRP A 144 15.68 -4.03 5.29
N LYS A 145 16.16 -2.89 4.78
CA LYS A 145 17.51 -2.73 4.18
C LYS A 145 17.84 -3.88 3.23
N VAL A 146 16.93 -4.17 2.30
CA VAL A 146 17.04 -5.36 1.44
C VAL A 146 18.36 -5.45 0.66
N ALA A 147 18.99 -4.30 0.36
CA ALA A 147 20.31 -4.22 -0.28
C ALA A 147 21.44 -4.82 0.58
N ASP A 148 21.31 -4.73 1.91
CA ASP A 148 22.32 -5.13 2.88
C ASP A 148 22.10 -6.56 3.40
N VAL A 149 20.96 -7.18 3.08
CA VAL A 149 20.64 -8.56 3.51
C VAL A 149 21.63 -9.54 2.87
N THR A 150 22.31 -10.33 3.70
CA THR A 150 23.30 -11.34 3.28
C THR A 150 22.77 -12.76 3.45
N GLY A 151 23.48 -13.76 2.91
CA GLY A 151 23.10 -15.18 3.07
C GLY A 151 21.94 -15.61 2.17
N LEU A 152 21.73 -14.88 1.07
CA LEU A 152 20.71 -15.21 0.08
C LEU A 152 21.18 -16.37 -0.82
N SER A 153 20.23 -17.21 -1.22
CA SER A 153 20.41 -18.14 -2.32
C SER A 153 20.53 -17.41 -3.65
N THR A 154 20.90 -18.12 -4.71
CA THR A 154 20.93 -17.58 -6.08
C THR A 154 19.58 -16.98 -6.49
N GLU A 155 18.47 -17.61 -6.11
CA GLU A 155 17.11 -17.14 -6.39
C GLU A 155 16.76 -15.91 -5.55
N GLY A 156 17.17 -15.89 -4.27
CA GLY A 156 17.01 -14.72 -3.40
C GLY A 156 17.77 -13.50 -3.93
N GLU A 157 18.98 -13.71 -4.43
CA GLU A 157 19.79 -12.65 -5.06
C GLU A 157 19.13 -12.06 -6.31
N LYS A 158 18.65 -12.92 -7.21
CA LYS A 158 17.88 -12.48 -8.38
C LYS A 158 16.63 -11.69 -8.01
N ALA A 159 15.93 -12.12 -6.95
CA ALA A 159 14.76 -11.41 -6.44
C ALA A 159 15.14 -10.02 -5.89
N ARG A 160 16.24 -9.91 -5.13
CA ARG A 160 16.75 -8.63 -4.63
C ARG A 160 17.07 -7.66 -5.77
N GLU A 161 17.80 -8.10 -6.80
CA GLU A 161 18.13 -7.28 -7.96
C GLU A 161 16.87 -6.79 -8.70
N ALA A 162 15.92 -7.70 -8.92
CA ALA A 162 14.65 -7.38 -9.57
C ALA A 162 13.82 -6.38 -8.75
N LEU A 163 13.77 -6.57 -7.43
CA LEU A 163 13.08 -5.69 -6.49
C LEU A 163 13.65 -4.27 -6.52
N ILE A 164 14.97 -4.11 -6.37
CA ILE A 164 15.64 -2.80 -6.37
C ILE A 164 15.37 -2.09 -7.71
N LYS A 165 15.58 -2.78 -8.83
CA LYS A 165 15.33 -2.24 -10.17
C LYS A 165 13.88 -1.79 -10.36
N ARG A 166 12.92 -2.53 -9.77
CA ARG A 166 11.49 -2.20 -9.82
C ARG A 166 11.19 -0.94 -9.01
N ILE A 167 11.70 -0.84 -7.79
CA ILE A 167 11.52 0.36 -6.94
C ILE A 167 12.07 1.60 -7.67
N ASP A 168 13.28 1.52 -8.23
CA ASP A 168 13.87 2.61 -9.01
C ASP A 168 13.06 2.99 -10.25
N LYS A 169 12.47 2.00 -10.93
CA LYS A 169 11.59 2.24 -12.07
C LYS A 169 10.32 2.98 -11.61
N ILE A 170 9.69 2.55 -10.52
CA ILE A 170 8.50 3.20 -9.96
C ILE A 170 8.83 4.64 -9.58
N GLY A 171 9.95 4.89 -8.89
CA GLY A 171 10.38 6.24 -8.52
C GLY A 171 10.56 7.17 -9.72
N ARG A 172 11.18 6.68 -10.81
CA ARG A 172 11.32 7.45 -12.06
C ARG A 172 9.99 7.75 -12.73
N VAL A 173 9.04 6.83 -12.72
CA VAL A 173 7.70 7.03 -13.30
C VAL A 173 6.91 8.03 -12.46
N ALA A 174 6.90 7.86 -11.13
CA ALA A 174 6.24 8.79 -10.21
C ALA A 174 6.79 10.22 -10.36
N GLY A 175 8.11 10.37 -10.50
CA GLY A 175 8.74 11.68 -10.71
C GLY A 175 8.48 12.32 -12.07
N ARG A 176 7.99 11.58 -13.08
CA ARG A 176 7.55 12.14 -14.38
C ARG A 176 6.10 12.61 -14.29
N LEU A 177 5.23 11.80 -13.68
CA LEU A 177 3.81 12.12 -13.52
C LEU A 177 3.59 13.37 -12.65
N SER A 178 4.48 13.66 -11.70
CA SER A 178 4.42 14.89 -10.89
C SER A 178 4.91 16.15 -11.61
N ARG A 179 5.51 16.03 -12.80
CA ARG A 179 6.07 17.14 -13.58
C ARG A 179 5.19 17.58 -14.75
N GLU A 180 4.20 16.78 -15.14
CA GLU A 180 3.18 17.22 -16.09
C GLU A 180 2.19 18.10 -15.33
N PRO A 181 2.08 19.41 -15.64
CA PRO A 181 0.95 20.20 -15.14
C PRO A 181 -0.33 19.57 -15.71
N GLU A 182 -1.41 19.54 -14.93
CA GLU A 182 -2.75 19.28 -15.47
C GLU A 182 -3.08 20.35 -16.52
N THR A 183 -2.71 20.11 -17.77
CA THR A 183 -3.23 20.84 -18.92
C THR A 183 -4.48 20.13 -19.39
N VAL A 184 -5.64 20.50 -18.81
CA VAL A 184 -6.94 20.63 -19.50
C VAL A 184 -7.71 21.75 -18.82
#